data_AF-A0A8D1FF94-F1
#
_entry.id   AF-A0A8D1FF94-F1
#
_cell.length_a   1.000
_cell.length_b   1.000
_cell.length_c   1.000
_cell.angle_alpha   90.00
_cell.angle_beta   90.00
_cell.angle_gamma   90.00
#
_symmetry.space_group_name_H-M   'P 1'
#
loop_
_entity.id
_entity.type
_entity.pdbx_description
1 polymer ?
#
loop_
_entity_poly.entity_id
_entity_poly.type
_entity_poly.pdbx_seq_one_letter_code
_entity_poly.pdbx_strand_id
1 'polypeptide(L)'
;MEGDVPVAAAAHYQPASPPRDACVYNSCYCEENIWKLCEYIKNHDQYPLEECYAVFISNERKMDYHVVLLHVSSGGQSFIYDLDTVLPFPCPFDTYVEDAFKSDEDIHPQFRRKFRVIRADSYLKNFASDRSHMKDSSGNWREPPPSYPCIETGGISPNSNSSRFKRIKGSSSFCCLALT
;
A
#
# COMPACT_ATOMS: atom_id res chain seq x y z
N MET A 1 -21.48 19.22 -43.75
CA MET A 1 -21.62 19.39 -42.29
C MET A 1 -21.46 18.00 -41.69
N GLU A 2 -20.23 17.56 -41.58
CA GLU A 2 -19.89 16.37 -40.82
C GLU A 2 -19.91 16.78 -39.35
N GLY A 3 -20.85 16.23 -38.59
CA GLY A 3 -20.97 16.49 -37.17
C GLY A 3 -19.87 15.74 -36.43
N ASP A 4 -18.98 16.49 -35.79
CA ASP A 4 -18.07 15.96 -34.79
C ASP A 4 -18.89 15.26 -33.69
N VAL A 5 -18.74 13.94 -33.63
CA VAL A 5 -19.22 13.14 -32.49
C VAL A 5 -18.32 13.49 -31.30
N PRO A 6 -18.84 13.88 -30.13
CA PRO A 6 -18.01 14.17 -28.99
C PRO A 6 -17.25 12.89 -28.60
N VAL A 7 -15.93 12.93 -28.67
CA VAL A 7 -15.06 11.95 -28.02
C VAL A 7 -15.47 11.96 -26.55
N ALA A 8 -16.01 10.83 -26.06
CA ALA A 8 -16.40 10.67 -24.68
C ALA A 8 -15.24 11.13 -23.79
N ALA A 9 -15.48 12.18 -22.99
CA ALA A 9 -14.50 12.67 -22.04
C ALA A 9 -14.01 11.48 -21.21
N ALA A 10 -12.69 11.24 -21.19
CA ALA A 10 -12.11 10.19 -20.37
C ALA A 10 -12.63 10.36 -18.95
N ALA A 11 -13.42 9.39 -18.48
CA ALA A 11 -14.06 9.47 -17.17
C ALA A 11 -12.97 9.67 -16.12
N HIS A 12 -13.02 10.78 -15.39
CA HIS A 12 -12.07 11.06 -14.34
C HIS A 12 -12.14 9.97 -13.26
N TYR A 13 -10.98 9.40 -12.93
CA TYR A 13 -10.83 8.41 -11.88
C TYR A 13 -11.47 8.88 -10.57
N GLN A 14 -12.27 8.01 -9.95
CA GLN A 14 -12.85 8.25 -8.64
C GLN A 14 -12.02 7.52 -7.58
N PRO A 15 -11.62 8.18 -6.50
CA PRO A 15 -10.93 7.50 -5.40
C PRO A 15 -11.73 6.34 -4.83
N ALA A 16 -11.04 5.28 -4.44
CA ALA A 16 -11.56 4.08 -3.76
C ALA A 16 -11.63 4.26 -2.24
N SER A 17 -11.20 5.41 -1.72
CA SER A 17 -11.18 5.74 -0.30
C SER A 17 -11.94 7.04 -0.04
N PRO A 18 -12.28 7.32 1.23
CA PRO A 18 -12.63 8.68 1.65
C PRO A 18 -11.50 9.67 1.35
N PRO A 19 -11.74 10.98 1.48
CA PRO A 19 -10.69 11.98 1.60
C PRO A 19 -9.68 11.61 2.69
N ARG A 20 -8.43 12.09 2.54
CA ARG A 20 -7.30 11.74 3.43
C ARG A 20 -7.62 11.93 4.92
N ASP A 21 -8.25 13.04 5.26
CA ASP A 21 -8.61 13.44 6.63
C ASP A 21 -9.79 12.65 7.23
N ALA A 22 -10.54 11.92 6.40
CA ALA A 22 -11.61 11.04 6.82
C ALA A 22 -11.18 9.56 6.91
N CYS A 23 -9.94 9.24 6.55
CA CYS A 23 -9.41 7.88 6.67
C CYS A 23 -9.04 7.56 8.12
N VAL A 24 -9.23 6.30 8.52
CA VAL A 24 -8.66 5.80 9.78
C VAL A 24 -7.14 5.85 9.66
N TYR A 25 -6.49 6.52 10.61
CA TYR A 25 -5.04 6.75 10.56
C TYR A 25 -4.43 6.79 11.96
N ASN A 26 -3.33 6.06 12.11
CA ASN A 26 -2.42 6.12 13.24
C ASN A 26 -0.99 6.17 12.71
N SER A 27 -0.23 7.20 13.13
CA SER A 27 1.17 7.36 12.73
C SER A 27 2.00 6.16 13.17
N CYS A 28 2.93 5.70 12.32
CA CYS A 28 3.76 4.51 12.51
C CYS A 28 3.02 3.15 12.56
N TYR A 29 1.74 3.10 12.21
CA TYR A 29 0.96 1.87 12.04
C TYR A 29 0.44 1.76 10.59
N CYS A 30 1.29 2.08 9.61
CA CYS A 30 0.95 2.11 8.19
C CYS A 30 0.34 0.80 7.68
N GLU A 31 0.76 -0.34 8.20
CA GLU A 31 0.18 -1.65 7.93
C GLU A 31 -1.30 -1.72 8.33
N GLU A 32 -1.67 -1.18 9.50
CA GLU A 32 -3.06 -1.18 9.92
C GLU A 32 -3.88 -0.11 9.19
N ASN A 33 -3.27 1.04 8.88
CA ASN A 33 -3.92 2.09 8.08
C ASN A 33 -4.31 1.57 6.69
N ILE A 34 -3.42 0.86 6.01
CA ILE A 34 -3.71 0.24 4.72
C ILE A 34 -4.69 -0.93 4.86
N TRP A 35 -4.62 -1.71 5.94
CA TRP A 35 -5.62 -2.74 6.21
C TRP A 35 -7.03 -2.13 6.34
N LYS A 36 -7.15 -0.99 7.02
CA LYS A 36 -8.42 -0.26 7.16
C LYS A 36 -8.92 0.33 5.84
N LEU A 37 -8.02 0.77 4.96
CA LEU A 37 -8.41 1.14 3.58
C LEU A 37 -8.93 -0.06 2.79
N CYS A 38 -8.28 -1.22 2.88
CA CYS A 38 -8.77 -2.45 2.25
C CYS A 38 -10.15 -2.85 2.80
N GLU A 39 -10.35 -2.76 4.11
CA GLU A 39 -11.64 -3.02 4.77
C GLU A 39 -12.72 -2.06 4.27
N TYR A 40 -12.40 -0.77 4.14
CA TYR A 40 -13.31 0.22 3.57
C TYR A 40 -13.73 -0.16 2.15
N ILE A 41 -12.76 -0.42 1.26
CA ILE A 41 -13.01 -0.75 -0.15
C ILE A 41 -13.91 -1.98 -0.28
N LYS A 42 -13.60 -3.04 0.49
CA LYS A 42 -14.40 -4.27 0.53
C LYS A 42 -15.86 -4.01 0.90
N ASN A 43 -16.13 -3.04 1.77
CA ASN A 43 -17.47 -2.79 2.30
C ASN A 43 -18.29 -1.78 1.47
N HIS A 44 -17.71 -1.17 0.42
CA HIS A 44 -18.39 -0.16 -0.39
C HIS A 44 -18.67 -0.59 -1.84
N ASP A 45 -18.12 -1.73 -2.29
CA ASP A 45 -18.37 -2.35 -3.60
C ASP A 45 -18.20 -1.41 -4.83
N GLN A 46 -17.47 -0.29 -4.68
CA GLN A 46 -17.19 0.64 -5.77
C GLN A 46 -16.17 0.06 -6.77
N TYR A 47 -15.18 -0.67 -6.26
CA TYR A 47 -14.14 -1.34 -7.03
C TYR A 47 -13.95 -2.77 -6.53
N PRO A 48 -13.64 -3.74 -7.41
CA PRO A 48 -13.26 -5.09 -6.99
C PRO A 48 -12.04 -5.04 -6.07
N LEU A 49 -12.09 -5.75 -4.95
CA LEU A 49 -10.98 -5.79 -3.99
C LEU A 49 -9.71 -6.42 -4.62
N GLU A 50 -9.89 -7.24 -5.65
CA GLU A 50 -8.83 -7.88 -6.43
C GLU A 50 -8.01 -6.90 -7.28
N GLU A 51 -8.53 -5.69 -7.52
CA GLU A 51 -7.80 -4.59 -8.16
C GLU A 51 -6.88 -3.86 -7.16
N CYS A 52 -6.96 -4.19 -5.87
CA CYS A 52 -6.23 -3.51 -4.80
C CYS A 52 -5.14 -4.40 -4.18
N TYR A 53 -4.02 -3.77 -3.81
CA TYR A 53 -2.86 -4.45 -3.25
C TYR A 53 -2.23 -3.64 -2.11
N ALA A 54 -1.95 -4.28 -0.98
CA ALA A 54 -1.06 -3.73 0.02
C ALA A 54 0.40 -3.94 -0.42
N VAL A 55 1.19 -2.86 -0.44
CA VAL A 55 2.59 -2.86 -0.88
C VAL A 55 3.48 -2.52 0.31
N PHE A 56 4.16 -3.53 0.84
CA PHE A 56 5.18 -3.36 1.87
C PHE A 56 6.50 -2.95 1.23
N ILE A 57 7.09 -1.87 1.72
CA ILE A 57 8.31 -1.27 1.25
C ILE A 57 9.34 -1.35 2.38
N SER A 58 10.45 -2.04 2.15
CA SER A 58 11.53 -2.14 3.12
C SER A 58 12.87 -2.33 2.38
N ASN A 59 13.92 -2.72 3.08
CA ASN A 59 15.23 -3.02 2.53
C ASN A 59 15.77 -4.34 3.07
N GLU A 60 17.00 -4.71 2.70
CA GLU A 60 17.62 -5.98 3.16
C GLU A 60 17.84 -6.05 4.66
N ARG A 61 18.07 -4.91 5.32
CA ARG A 61 18.30 -4.86 6.76
C ARG A 61 17.00 -5.00 7.56
N LYS A 62 15.84 -4.79 6.93
CA LYS A 62 14.50 -4.89 7.54
C LYS A 62 14.38 -4.18 8.89
N MET A 63 15.09 -3.08 9.07
CA MET A 63 15.06 -2.34 10.35
C MET A 63 13.71 -1.66 10.54
N ASP A 64 13.14 -1.13 9.44
CA ASP A 64 11.82 -0.51 9.38
C ASP A 64 11.15 -0.84 8.03
N TYR A 65 9.84 -0.55 7.93
CA TYR A 65 9.08 -0.68 6.69
C TYR A 65 8.00 0.39 6.59
N HIS A 66 7.53 0.63 5.36
CA HIS A 66 6.36 1.45 5.06
C HIS A 66 5.34 0.61 4.29
N VAL A 67 4.05 0.95 4.37
CA VAL A 67 2.99 0.26 3.63
C VAL A 67 2.10 1.27 2.94
N VAL A 68 1.85 1.04 1.65
CA VAL A 68 0.92 1.84 0.83
C VAL A 68 -0.10 0.92 0.16
N LEU A 69 -1.26 1.46 -0.24
CA LEU A 69 -2.19 0.75 -1.11
C LEU A 69 -1.88 1.08 -2.57
N LEU A 70 -1.83 0.07 -3.42
CA LEU A 70 -1.85 0.21 -4.87
C LEU A 70 -3.22 -0.21 -5.39
N HIS A 71 -3.87 0.63 -6.17
CA HIS A 71 -5.07 0.30 -6.93
C HIS A 71 -4.75 0.27 -8.42
N VAL A 72 -5.01 -0.86 -9.08
CA VAL A 72 -4.81 -1.06 -10.52
C VAL A 72 -6.19 -1.01 -11.18
N SER A 73 -6.60 0.18 -11.60
CA SER A 73 -7.92 0.40 -12.18
C SER A 73 -8.04 -0.31 -13.53
N SER A 74 -9.23 -0.86 -13.81
CA SER A 74 -9.61 -1.45 -15.10
C SER A 74 -9.38 -0.54 -16.32
N GLY A 75 -9.30 0.79 -16.11
CA GLY A 75 -8.93 1.76 -17.15
C GLY A 75 -7.45 1.78 -17.54
N GLY A 76 -6.61 0.89 -17.00
CA GLY A 76 -5.17 0.82 -17.26
C GLY A 76 -4.34 1.83 -16.47
N GLN A 77 -4.98 2.62 -15.59
CA GLN A 77 -4.31 3.57 -14.71
C GLN A 77 -4.09 2.95 -13.33
N SER A 78 -2.95 3.27 -12.71
CA SER A 78 -2.64 2.82 -11.35
C SER A 78 -2.49 4.01 -10.41
N PHE A 79 -2.93 3.83 -9.17
CA PHE A 79 -2.93 4.88 -8.14
C PHE A 79 -2.37 4.35 -6.82
N ILE A 80 -1.58 5.18 -6.15
CA ILE A 80 -1.04 4.92 -4.82
C ILE A 80 -1.85 5.71 -3.78
N TYR A 81 -2.23 5.03 -2.71
CA TYR A 81 -2.73 5.64 -1.49
C TYR A 81 -1.69 5.47 -0.41
N ASP A 82 -1.02 6.58 -0.11
CA ASP A 82 -0.13 6.70 1.03
C ASP A 82 -0.70 7.78 1.96
N LEU A 83 -1.04 7.42 3.18
CA LEU A 83 -1.59 8.36 4.16
C LEU A 83 -0.51 9.29 4.74
N ASP A 84 0.77 8.92 4.62
CA ASP A 84 1.91 9.67 5.14
C ASP A 84 2.60 10.55 4.09
N THR A 85 2.26 10.42 2.80
CA THR A 85 2.86 11.26 1.75
C THR A 85 2.34 12.69 1.75
N VAL A 86 3.19 13.64 1.33
CA VAL A 86 2.80 15.03 1.02
C VAL A 86 2.27 15.20 -0.41
N LEU A 87 2.39 14.17 -1.25
CA LEU A 87 1.79 14.11 -2.58
C LEU A 87 0.25 14.04 -2.52
N PRO A 88 -0.46 14.18 -3.66
CA PRO A 88 -1.90 13.98 -3.70
C PRO A 88 -2.34 12.62 -3.13
N PHE A 89 -3.58 12.56 -2.65
CA PHE A 89 -4.20 11.33 -2.16
C PHE A 89 -5.56 11.12 -2.85
N PRO A 90 -5.68 10.11 -3.71
CA PRO A 90 -4.62 9.24 -4.24
C PRO A 90 -3.63 9.97 -5.15
N CYS A 91 -2.43 9.41 -5.33
CA CYS A 91 -1.41 9.87 -6.26
C CYS A 91 -1.34 8.95 -7.49
N PRO A 92 -1.25 9.46 -8.73
CA PRO A 92 -0.91 8.64 -9.89
C PRO A 92 0.39 7.85 -9.67
N PHE A 93 0.43 6.58 -10.09
CA PHE A 93 1.55 5.68 -9.81
C PHE A 93 2.90 6.23 -10.28
N ASP A 94 2.98 6.70 -11.52
CA ASP A 94 4.25 7.20 -12.10
C ASP A 94 4.77 8.41 -11.32
N THR A 95 3.89 9.38 -11.02
CA THR A 95 4.22 10.54 -10.17
C THR A 95 4.72 10.11 -8.80
N TYR A 96 4.06 9.15 -8.16
CA TYR A 96 4.48 8.67 -6.84
C TYR A 96 5.86 8.01 -6.89
N VAL A 97 6.14 7.18 -7.90
CA VAL A 97 7.44 6.52 -8.06
C VAL A 97 8.55 7.54 -8.30
N GLU A 98 8.32 8.51 -9.19
CA GLU A 98 9.30 9.55 -9.53
C GLU A 98 9.62 10.44 -8.33
N ASP A 99 8.60 10.93 -7.62
CA ASP A 99 8.78 11.96 -6.60
C ASP A 99 9.08 11.40 -5.21
N ALA A 100 8.44 10.26 -4.83
CA ALA A 100 8.61 9.67 -3.51
C ALA A 100 9.79 8.69 -3.45
N PHE A 101 9.92 7.80 -4.46
CA PHE A 101 11.00 6.82 -4.46
C PHE A 101 12.26 7.35 -5.14
N LYS A 102 12.17 8.03 -6.29
CA LYS A 102 13.34 8.38 -7.12
C LYS A 102 14.13 7.12 -7.55
N SER A 103 15.24 7.31 -8.28
CA SER A 103 16.09 6.19 -8.73
C SER A 103 16.86 5.50 -7.59
N ASP A 104 17.00 4.18 -7.66
CA ASP A 104 17.89 3.39 -6.78
C ASP A 104 19.38 3.45 -7.23
N GLU A 105 19.68 4.06 -8.38
CA GLU A 105 21.03 4.07 -8.96
C GLU A 105 22.05 4.75 -8.04
N ASP A 106 21.67 5.87 -7.42
CA ASP A 106 22.50 6.62 -6.47
C ASP A 106 22.36 6.13 -5.02
N ILE A 107 21.53 5.10 -4.78
CA ILE A 107 21.30 4.56 -3.44
C ILE A 107 22.28 3.41 -3.18
N HIS A 108 23.03 3.54 -2.09
CA HIS A 108 23.94 2.50 -1.64
C HIS A 108 23.19 1.15 -1.56
N PRO A 109 23.72 0.04 -2.11
CA PRO A 109 22.99 -1.23 -2.29
C PRO A 109 22.20 -1.73 -1.07
N GLN A 110 22.74 -1.52 0.13
CA GLN A 110 22.09 -1.90 1.39
C GLN A 110 20.77 -1.15 1.72
N PHE A 111 20.55 0.01 1.11
CA PHE A 111 19.36 0.84 1.28
C PHE A 111 18.40 0.76 0.10
N ARG A 112 18.72 -0.05 -0.91
CA ARG A 112 17.84 -0.27 -2.06
C ARG A 112 16.53 -0.88 -1.63
N ARG A 113 15.44 -0.36 -2.19
CA ARG A 113 14.09 -0.70 -1.75
C ARG A 113 13.69 -2.06 -2.29
N LYS A 114 12.93 -2.79 -1.49
CA LYS A 114 12.28 -4.04 -1.87
C LYS A 114 10.79 -3.91 -1.58
N PHE A 115 10.00 -4.42 -2.52
CA PHE A 115 8.56 -4.35 -2.48
C PHE A 115 8.00 -5.76 -2.30
N ARG A 116 7.07 -5.92 -1.36
CA ARG A 116 6.22 -7.10 -1.25
C ARG A 116 4.79 -6.65 -1.51
N VAL A 117 4.25 -7.11 -2.64
CA VAL A 117 2.89 -6.81 -3.09
C VAL A 117 1.97 -7.96 -2.67
N ILE A 118 0.88 -7.64 -1.97
CA ILE A 118 -0.10 -8.60 -1.45
C ILE A 118 -1.48 -8.12 -1.90
N ARG A 119 -2.24 -8.95 -2.61
CA ARG A 119 -3.64 -8.61 -2.95
C ARG A 119 -4.44 -8.30 -1.69
N ALA A 120 -5.33 -7.32 -1.76
CA ALA A 120 -6.07 -6.81 -0.61
C ALA A 120 -6.98 -7.86 0.03
N ASP A 121 -7.59 -8.75 -0.75
CA ASP A 121 -8.37 -9.89 -0.26
C ASP A 121 -7.54 -10.85 0.61
N SER A 122 -6.34 -11.19 0.14
CA SER A 122 -5.37 -12.00 0.87
C SER A 122 -4.82 -11.25 2.08
N TYR A 123 -4.64 -9.93 1.97
CA TYR A 123 -4.17 -9.12 3.08
C TYR A 123 -5.19 -9.08 4.22
N LEU A 124 -6.46 -8.80 3.93
CA LEU A 124 -7.55 -8.83 4.92
C LEU A 124 -7.71 -10.22 5.55
N LYS A 125 -7.53 -11.29 4.77
CA LYS A 125 -7.71 -12.67 5.25
C LYS A 125 -6.59 -13.15 6.17
N ASN A 126 -5.35 -12.71 5.95
CA ASN A 126 -4.17 -13.34 6.55
C ASN A 126 -3.32 -12.41 7.43
N PHE A 127 -3.54 -11.10 7.38
CA PHE A 127 -2.78 -10.16 8.18
C PHE A 127 -3.26 -10.17 9.63
N ALA A 128 -2.31 -10.29 10.55
CA ALA A 128 -2.52 -10.14 11.98
C ALA A 128 -1.34 -9.38 12.59
N SER A 129 -1.61 -8.53 13.58
CA SER A 129 -0.62 -7.77 14.32
C SER A 129 -1.05 -7.67 15.78
N ASP A 130 -0.21 -8.16 16.69
CA ASP A 130 -0.37 -7.96 18.14
C ASP A 130 0.24 -6.63 18.63
N ARG A 131 0.80 -5.83 17.69
CA ARG A 131 1.49 -4.56 17.91
C ARG A 131 2.71 -4.65 18.83
N SER A 132 3.20 -5.85 19.16
CA SER A 132 4.31 -6.05 20.09
C SER A 132 5.61 -5.40 19.60
N HIS A 133 5.82 -5.34 18.29
CA HIS A 133 6.98 -4.67 17.67
C HIS A 133 7.04 -3.16 17.97
N MET A 134 5.91 -2.54 18.29
CA MET A 134 5.81 -1.13 18.67
C MET A 134 6.02 -0.88 20.17
N LYS A 135 6.40 -1.91 20.93
CA LYS A 135 6.82 -1.76 22.33
C LYS A 135 8.34 -1.72 22.45
N ASP A 136 8.84 -0.95 23.41
CA ASP A 136 10.24 -0.98 23.81
C ASP A 136 10.54 -2.16 24.74
N SER A 137 11.81 -2.31 25.16
CA SER A 137 12.21 -3.40 26.07
C SER A 137 11.60 -3.31 27.47
N SER A 138 11.02 -2.15 27.83
CA SER A 138 10.32 -1.93 29.10
C SER A 138 8.80 -2.14 28.97
N GLY A 139 8.31 -2.42 27.76
CA GLY A 139 6.89 -2.62 27.47
C GLY A 139 6.12 -1.31 27.20
N ASN A 140 6.80 -0.16 27.12
CA ASN A 140 6.16 1.10 26.78
C ASN A 140 5.94 1.19 25.27
N TRP A 141 4.87 1.87 24.86
CA TRP A 141 4.60 2.14 23.45
C TRP A 141 5.59 3.16 22.89
N ARG A 142 6.20 2.82 21.75
CA ARG A 142 7.04 3.74 20.97
C ARG A 142 6.21 4.87 20.36
N GLU A 143 5.01 4.52 19.89
CA GLU A 143 3.99 5.45 19.42
C GLU A 143 2.61 5.00 19.93
N PRO A 144 1.68 5.94 20.21
CA PRO A 144 0.34 5.59 20.69
C PRO A 144 -0.37 4.61 19.75
N PRO A 145 -0.82 3.44 20.25
CA PRO A 145 -1.45 2.44 19.40
C PRO A 145 -2.83 2.91 18.92
N PRO A 146 -3.34 2.34 17.81
CA PRO A 146 -4.72 2.53 17.40
C PRO A 146 -5.71 2.17 18.51
N SER A 147 -6.82 2.91 18.59
CA SER A 147 -7.83 2.77 19.65
C SER A 147 -8.69 1.53 19.52
N TYR A 148 -8.73 0.92 18.33
CA TYR A 148 -9.45 -0.33 18.08
C TYR A 148 -8.57 -1.55 18.47
N PRO A 149 -9.18 -2.71 18.76
CA PRO A 149 -8.45 -3.94 19.07
C PRO A 149 -7.42 -4.34 18.00
N CYS A 150 -6.44 -5.14 18.39
CA CYS A 150 -5.48 -5.72 17.44
C CYS A 150 -6.20 -6.46 16.31
N ILE A 151 -5.63 -6.40 15.11
CA ILE A 151 -6.15 -7.15 13.96
C ILE A 151 -5.73 -8.60 14.12
N GLU A 152 -6.72 -9.50 14.19
CA GLU A 152 -6.54 -10.94 14.35
C GLU A 152 -7.25 -11.68 13.21
N THR A 153 -6.56 -12.65 12.58
CA THR A 153 -7.15 -13.51 11.55
C THR A 153 -7.05 -14.97 11.98
N GLY A 154 -8.18 -15.69 11.90
CA GLY A 154 -8.45 -16.95 12.60
C GLY A 154 -7.32 -17.98 12.67
N GLY A 155 -6.90 -18.30 13.90
CA GLY A 155 -6.18 -19.53 14.28
C GLY A 155 -4.69 -19.60 13.94
N ILE A 156 -4.12 -18.64 13.21
CA ILE A 156 -2.69 -18.62 12.87
C ILE A 156 -1.96 -17.74 13.90
N SER A 157 -0.98 -18.32 14.58
CA SER A 157 -0.09 -17.58 15.49
C SER A 157 0.56 -16.40 14.75
N PRO A 158 0.60 -15.19 15.35
CA PRO A 158 1.17 -13.98 14.72
C PRO A 158 2.65 -14.13 14.30
N ASN A 159 3.32 -15.19 14.76
CA ASN A 159 4.75 -15.42 14.57
C ASN A 159 5.14 -16.10 13.23
N SER A 160 4.19 -16.45 12.34
CA SER A 160 4.49 -17.18 11.10
C SER A 160 4.62 -16.32 9.83
N ASN A 161 4.52 -14.99 9.92
CA ASN A 161 4.68 -14.09 8.77
C ASN A 161 6.16 -13.89 8.35
N SER A 162 6.95 -14.98 8.33
CA SER A 162 8.34 -14.97 7.88
C SER A 162 8.43 -14.49 6.43
N SER A 163 8.80 -13.23 6.32
CA SER A 163 8.70 -12.36 5.16
C SER A 163 9.80 -12.67 4.14
N ARG A 164 9.50 -13.54 3.18
CA ARG A 164 10.37 -13.73 2.01
C ARG A 164 10.08 -12.64 0.97
N PHE A 165 10.83 -11.55 1.04
CA PHE A 165 10.85 -10.52 0.00
C PHE A 165 11.39 -11.13 -1.30
N LYS A 166 10.59 -11.16 -2.37
CA LYS A 166 11.07 -11.53 -3.69
C LYS A 166 11.79 -10.33 -4.30
N ARG A 167 13.00 -10.56 -4.84
CA ARG A 167 13.68 -9.58 -5.69
C ARG A 167 12.98 -9.61 -7.04
N ILE A 168 12.38 -8.51 -7.45
CA ILE A 168 11.89 -8.35 -8.82
C ILE A 168 13.14 -8.31 -9.72
N LYS A 169 13.32 -9.31 -10.57
CA LYS A 169 14.39 -9.31 -11.60
C LYS A 169 13.74 -8.96 -12.93
N GLY A 170 14.01 -7.76 -13.42
CA GLY A 170 13.67 -7.25 -14.75
C GLY A 170 14.59 -6.07 -15.05
N SER A 171 15.23 -6.11 -16.20
CA SER A 171 16.37 -5.28 -16.61
C SER A 171 15.99 -3.82 -16.88
N SER A 172 16.89 -2.91 -16.51
CA SER A 172 17.11 -1.57 -17.09
C SER A 172 15.88 -0.70 -17.34
N SER A 173 15.68 0.26 -16.43
CA SER A 173 14.72 1.36 -16.49
C SER A 173 13.24 0.93 -16.38
N PHE A 174 12.57 1.47 -15.36
CA PHE A 174 11.16 1.29 -15.04
C PHE A 174 10.75 -0.08 -14.47
N CYS A 175 10.34 -0.04 -13.20
CA CYS A 175 9.85 -1.17 -12.43
C CYS A 175 8.50 -1.63 -13.00
N CYS A 176 8.50 -2.55 -13.96
CA CYS A 176 7.28 -3.23 -14.39
C CYS A 176 6.73 -4.09 -13.24
N LEU A 177 5.62 -3.66 -12.65
CA LEU A 177 4.67 -4.56 -12.00
C LEU A 177 4.08 -5.47 -13.07
N ALA A 178 4.65 -6.66 -13.26
CA ALA A 178 3.95 -7.72 -13.96
C ALA A 178 2.97 -8.38 -12.98
N LEU A 179 1.72 -7.93 -13.01
CA LEU A 179 0.57 -8.70 -12.55
C LEU A 179 0.16 -9.60 -13.72
N THR A 180 0.38 -10.91 -13.58
CA THR A 180 -0.26 -11.94 -14.40
C THR A 180 -1.21 -12.72 -13.52
#